data_AF-D9VZR3-F1
#
_entry.id   AF-D9VZR3-F1
#
_cell.length_a   1.000
_cell.length_b   1.000
_cell.length_c   1.000
_cell.angle_alpha   90.00
_cell.angle_beta   90.00
_cell.angle_gamma   90.00
#
_symmetry.space_group_name_H-M   'P 1'
#
loop_
_entity.id
_entity.type
_entity.pdbx_description
1 polymer ?
#
loop_
_entity_poly.entity_id
_entity_poly.type
_entity_poly.pdbx_seq_one_letter_code
_entity_poly.pdbx_strand_id
1 'polypeptide(L)'
;MARRRGADAAMMGRTIFIDPGRCIGCQACVSACRECDSHRGKSMIHLDYTDPGQSVASLPTVCMHCEDPVAPCAEVCPADAILVTADGVVQQADTTRCIGCANCVNACPFGVPKIDLQAKLQMKCNLCYDRTAYGLAPMCATVCPTGALFYGTLEELQAERPGVQVADSFAFGDVVVSTGVAMVVPADKVQWPVPGGLPVVEVNGVDVR
;
A
#
# COMPACT_ATOMS: atom_id res chain seq x y z
N MET A 1 -13.53 17.31 -19.63
CA MET A 1 -14.45 16.16 -19.50
C MET A 1 -13.62 14.90 -19.32
N ALA A 2 -13.26 14.60 -18.07
CA ALA A 2 -12.58 13.34 -17.75
C ALA A 2 -13.55 12.20 -18.04
N ARG A 3 -13.16 11.28 -18.94
CA ARG A 3 -13.92 10.08 -19.20
C ARG A 3 -13.97 9.30 -17.88
N ARG A 4 -15.14 9.27 -17.25
CA ARG A 4 -15.46 8.28 -16.21
C ARG A 4 -15.25 6.91 -16.87
N ARG A 5 -14.09 6.30 -16.65
CA ARG A 5 -13.93 4.88 -16.92
C ARG A 5 -14.92 4.18 -15.99
N GLY A 6 -15.72 3.29 -16.57
CA GLY A 6 -16.74 2.56 -15.83
C GLY A 6 -16.14 1.83 -14.65
N ALA A 7 -17.01 1.41 -13.74
CA ALA A 7 -16.75 0.67 -12.51
C ALA A 7 -16.04 -0.71 -12.69
N ASP A 8 -15.32 -0.91 -13.80
CA ASP A 8 -14.55 -2.09 -14.17
C ASP A 8 -13.02 -1.83 -14.16
N ALA A 9 -12.57 -0.72 -13.57
CA ALA A 9 -11.14 -0.36 -13.49
C ALA A 9 -10.48 -0.73 -12.16
N ALA A 10 -11.12 -1.57 -11.34
CA ALA A 10 -10.53 -2.01 -10.09
C ALA A 10 -9.40 -3.01 -10.37
N MET A 11 -8.24 -2.84 -9.73
CA MET A 11 -7.35 -3.96 -9.42
C MET A 11 -8.01 -4.97 -8.47
N MET A 12 -9.19 -5.49 -8.78
CA MET A 12 -9.84 -6.51 -7.96
C MET A 12 -9.46 -7.93 -8.43
N GLY A 13 -8.17 -8.10 -8.66
CA GLY A 13 -7.50 -9.35 -8.35
C GLY A 13 -7.25 -9.46 -6.84
N ARG A 14 -6.34 -10.33 -6.43
CA ARG A 14 -5.95 -10.45 -5.02
C ARG A 14 -5.00 -9.30 -4.63
N THR A 15 -5.33 -8.55 -3.59
CA THR A 15 -4.51 -7.44 -3.08
C THR A 15 -4.33 -7.50 -1.56
N ILE A 16 -3.52 -6.58 -1.01
CA ILE A 16 -3.39 -6.39 0.44
C ILE A 16 -4.51 -5.46 0.93
N PHE A 17 -5.15 -5.86 2.02
CA PHE A 17 -6.01 -5.03 2.85
C PHE A 17 -5.31 -4.77 4.18
N ILE A 18 -5.15 -3.49 4.52
CA ILE A 18 -4.51 -3.04 5.75
C ILE A 18 -5.59 -2.77 6.79
N ASP A 19 -5.55 -3.48 7.92
CA ASP A 19 -6.43 -3.26 9.07
C ASP A 19 -5.60 -2.79 10.28
N PRO A 20 -5.45 -1.46 10.47
CA PRO A 20 -4.69 -0.90 11.58
C PRO A 20 -5.28 -1.27 12.94
N GLY A 21 -6.60 -1.48 13.02
CA GLY A 21 -7.29 -1.84 14.26
C GLY A 21 -6.90 -3.22 14.80
N ARG A 22 -6.31 -4.07 13.95
CA ARG A 22 -5.79 -5.39 14.31
C ARG A 22 -4.27 -5.42 14.49
N CYS A 23 -3.55 -4.35 14.17
CA CYS A 23 -2.10 -4.37 14.27
C CYS A 23 -1.65 -4.28 15.73
N ILE A 24 -0.84 -5.24 16.16
CA ILE A 24 -0.28 -5.31 17.53
C ILE A 24 1.21 -4.95 17.56
N GLY A 25 1.76 -4.44 16.45
CA GLY A 25 3.14 -4.02 16.35
C GLY A 25 4.20 -5.11 16.56
N CYS A 26 3.87 -6.38 16.31
CA CYS A 26 4.76 -7.53 16.55
C CYS A 26 5.98 -7.62 15.61
N GLN A 27 6.04 -6.79 14.57
CA GLN A 27 7.11 -6.75 13.55
C GLN A 27 7.32 -8.04 12.74
N ALA A 28 6.46 -9.06 12.87
CA ALA A 28 6.55 -10.28 12.08
C ALA A 28 6.57 -10.00 10.57
N CYS A 29 5.74 -9.07 10.11
CA CYS A 29 5.67 -8.67 8.71
C CYS A 29 6.98 -8.04 8.20
N VAL A 30 7.64 -7.21 9.01
CA VAL A 30 8.92 -6.56 8.67
C VAL A 30 10.02 -7.63 8.57
N SER A 31 10.09 -8.54 9.54
CA SER A 31 11.03 -9.65 9.52
C SER A 31 10.80 -10.57 8.32
N ALA A 32 9.57 -10.97 8.04
CA ALA A 32 9.27 -11.83 6.89
C ALA A 32 9.52 -11.14 5.55
N CYS A 33 9.29 -9.83 5.45
CA CYS A 33 9.63 -9.05 4.26
C CYS A 33 11.14 -9.05 4.03
N ARG A 34 11.93 -8.89 5.09
CA ARG A 34 13.39 -8.92 5.05
C ARG A 34 13.95 -10.25 4.55
N GLU A 35 13.35 -11.35 4.99
CA GLU A 35 13.74 -12.73 4.64
C GLU A 35 13.23 -13.19 3.27
N CYS A 36 12.52 -12.33 2.54
CA CYS A 36 12.15 -12.64 1.16
C CYS A 36 13.41 -12.66 0.28
N ASP A 37 13.59 -13.72 -0.51
CA ASP A 37 14.79 -13.92 -1.35
C ASP A 37 15.09 -12.71 -2.27
N SER A 38 14.05 -12.06 -2.80
CA SER A 38 14.16 -10.90 -3.68
C SER A 38 14.63 -9.62 -2.97
N HIS A 39 14.61 -9.59 -1.64
CA HIS A 39 14.86 -8.39 -0.83
C HIS A 39 16.25 -8.36 -0.19
N ARG A 40 17.00 -9.49 -0.23
CA ARG A 40 18.40 -9.59 0.22
C ARG A 40 18.65 -9.02 1.61
N GLY A 41 17.78 -9.32 2.57
CA GLY A 41 17.96 -8.91 3.96
C GLY A 41 17.57 -7.46 4.24
N LYS A 42 16.81 -6.80 3.36
CA LYS A 42 16.24 -5.46 3.58
C LYS A 42 14.73 -5.53 3.59
N SER A 43 14.09 -5.02 4.65
CA SER A 43 12.62 -4.93 4.64
C SER A 43 12.17 -3.84 3.68
N MET A 44 11.17 -4.15 2.84
CA MET A 44 10.54 -3.21 1.91
C MET A 44 9.27 -2.56 2.47
N ILE A 45 8.87 -2.98 3.67
CA ILE A 45 7.77 -2.40 4.45
C ILE A 45 8.33 -1.87 5.78
N HIS A 46 7.60 -0.98 6.43
CA HIS A 46 7.92 -0.52 7.77
C HIS A 46 6.69 -0.57 8.67
N LEU A 47 6.93 -0.37 9.96
CA LEU A 47 5.89 -0.26 10.96
C LEU A 47 6.02 1.13 11.57
N ASP A 48 4.99 1.95 11.38
CA ASP A 48 4.93 3.29 11.94
C ASP A 48 4.22 3.23 13.29
N TYR A 49 4.69 4.06 14.22
CA TYR A 49 4.08 4.20 15.54
C TYR A 49 3.59 5.64 15.68
N THR A 50 2.30 5.79 15.91
CA THR A 50 1.64 7.10 16.03
C THR A 50 1.00 7.21 17.41
N ASP A 51 1.18 8.34 18.08
CA ASP A 51 0.56 8.61 19.37
C ASP A 51 -0.39 9.83 19.24
N PRO A 52 -1.71 9.60 19.13
CA PRO A 52 -2.70 10.67 19.10
C PRO A 52 -3.01 11.26 20.50
N GLY A 53 -2.21 10.94 21.52
CA GLY A 53 -2.38 11.43 22.91
C GLY A 53 -3.28 10.55 23.78
N GLN A 54 -3.60 9.33 23.33
CA GLN A 54 -4.41 8.36 24.07
C GLN A 54 -3.66 7.05 24.27
N SER A 55 -3.17 6.46 23.17
CA SER A 55 -2.32 5.28 23.16
C SER A 55 -1.52 5.20 21.87
N VAL A 56 -0.36 4.56 21.91
CA VAL A 56 0.44 4.33 20.71
C VAL A 56 -0.28 3.32 19.80
N ALA A 57 -0.62 3.76 18.60
CA ALA A 57 -1.10 2.91 17.51
C ALA A 57 0.07 2.47 16.63
N SER A 58 0.14 1.18 16.33
CA SER A 58 1.08 0.63 15.34
C SER A 58 0.38 0.47 13.99
N LEU A 59 1.00 0.95 12.91
CA LEU A 59 0.46 0.92 11.56
C LEU A 59 1.46 0.24 10.62
N PRO A 60 1.12 -0.91 10.01
CA PRO A 60 1.98 -1.51 9.00
C PRO A 60 1.88 -0.67 7.72
N THR A 61 3.01 -0.10 7.31
CA THR A 61 3.09 0.80 6.17
C THR A 61 3.72 0.09 4.99
N VAL A 62 2.90 -0.12 3.96
CA VAL A 62 3.25 -0.78 2.70
C VAL A 62 2.99 0.15 1.52
N CYS A 63 3.54 -0.16 0.35
CA CYS A 63 3.22 0.62 -0.86
C CYS A 63 1.74 0.47 -1.16
N MET A 64 1.06 1.60 -1.39
CA MET A 64 -0.37 1.57 -1.71
C MET A 64 -0.67 1.12 -3.15
N HIS A 65 0.37 0.92 -3.98
CA HIS A 65 0.26 0.53 -5.39
C HIS A 65 -0.76 1.39 -6.16
N CYS A 66 -0.55 2.71 -6.11
CA CYS A 66 -1.44 3.74 -6.67
C CYS A 66 -1.80 3.52 -8.15
N GLU A 67 -3.04 3.87 -8.48
CA GLU A 67 -3.67 3.85 -9.80
C GLU A 67 -3.86 5.30 -10.32
N ASP A 68 -3.85 5.48 -11.65
CA ASP A 68 -4.18 6.68 -12.46
C ASP A 68 -3.43 8.03 -12.19
N PRO A 69 -3.00 8.76 -13.25
CA PRO A 69 -2.64 8.29 -14.60
C PRO A 69 -1.39 7.40 -14.59
N VAL A 70 -0.58 7.47 -13.53
CA VAL A 70 0.47 6.53 -13.11
C VAL A 70 0.74 6.83 -11.63
N ALA A 71 1.22 5.85 -10.86
CA ALA A 71 1.62 6.06 -9.48
C ALA A 71 2.55 7.29 -9.34
N PRO A 72 2.28 8.26 -8.43
CA PRO A 72 3.04 9.51 -8.34
C PRO A 72 4.55 9.32 -8.27
N CYS A 73 5.01 8.26 -7.61
CA CYS A 73 6.42 7.91 -7.50
C CYS A 73 7.08 7.50 -8.84
N ALA A 74 6.34 6.88 -9.75
CA ALA A 74 6.81 6.50 -11.07
C ALA A 74 6.81 7.71 -12.01
N GLU A 75 5.76 8.54 -11.99
CA GLU A 75 5.66 9.75 -12.83
C GLU A 75 6.82 10.72 -12.63
N VAL A 76 7.25 10.92 -11.38
CA VAL A 76 8.33 11.87 -11.08
C VAL A 76 9.73 11.29 -11.29
N CYS A 77 9.84 10.04 -11.74
CA CYS A 77 11.12 9.37 -11.91
C CYS A 77 11.78 9.77 -13.24
N PRO A 78 12.81 10.63 -13.25
CA PRO A 78 13.41 11.12 -14.51
C PRO A 78 14.19 10.04 -15.28
N ALA A 79 14.37 8.86 -14.69
CA ALA A 79 15.12 7.75 -15.26
C ALA A 79 14.22 6.57 -15.68
N ASP A 80 12.89 6.69 -15.55
CA ASP A 80 11.89 5.63 -15.60
C ASP A 80 12.34 4.31 -14.93
N ALA A 81 12.91 4.44 -13.74
CA ALA A 81 13.39 3.29 -12.99
C ALA A 81 12.24 2.54 -12.30
N ILE A 82 11.10 3.18 -12.06
CA ILE A 82 9.94 2.60 -11.38
C ILE A 82 8.87 2.31 -12.43
N LEU A 83 8.57 1.02 -12.64
CA LEU A 83 7.58 0.57 -13.62
C LEU A 83 6.30 0.07 -12.93
N VAL A 84 5.17 0.21 -13.62
CA VAL A 84 3.89 -0.38 -13.21
C VAL A 84 3.63 -1.58 -14.12
N THR A 85 3.36 -2.75 -13.53
CA THR A 85 3.06 -3.96 -14.31
C THR A 85 1.67 -3.89 -14.95
N ALA A 86 1.38 -4.80 -15.88
CA ALA A 86 0.04 -4.93 -16.46
C ALA A 86 -1.03 -5.21 -15.40
N ASP A 87 -0.66 -5.91 -14.33
CA ASP A 87 -1.52 -6.21 -13.18
C ASP A 87 -1.53 -5.07 -12.14
N GLY A 88 -0.98 -3.90 -12.49
CA GLY A 88 -0.99 -2.69 -11.66
C GLY A 88 0.03 -2.67 -10.51
N VAL A 89 0.90 -3.67 -10.38
CA VAL A 89 1.94 -3.67 -9.34
C VAL A 89 3.00 -2.62 -9.64
N VAL A 90 3.00 -1.54 -8.85
CA VAL A 90 4.09 -0.55 -8.86
C VAL A 90 5.38 -1.18 -8.31
N GLN A 91 6.36 -1.42 -9.17
CA GLN A 91 7.62 -2.10 -8.84
C GLN A 91 8.56 -1.23 -8.00
N GLN A 92 9.56 -1.87 -7.37
CA GLN A 92 10.73 -1.15 -6.87
C GLN A 92 11.58 -0.60 -8.02
N ALA A 93 12.46 0.35 -7.75
CA ALA A 93 13.30 0.92 -8.80
C ALA A 93 14.27 -0.11 -9.39
N ASP A 94 14.40 -0.11 -10.72
CA ASP A 94 15.40 -0.86 -11.47
C ASP A 94 16.80 -0.38 -11.06
N THR A 95 17.65 -1.33 -10.66
CA THR A 95 19.00 -1.07 -10.16
C THR A 95 19.96 -0.54 -11.22
N THR A 96 19.65 -0.75 -12.50
CA THR A 96 20.44 -0.28 -13.65
C THR A 96 20.05 1.14 -14.10
N ARG A 97 18.87 1.62 -13.69
CA ARG A 97 18.32 2.93 -14.09
C ARG A 97 18.26 3.93 -12.95
N CYS A 98 18.06 3.48 -11.72
CA CYS A 98 17.88 4.37 -10.57
C CYS A 98 19.13 5.22 -10.32
N ILE A 99 18.95 6.55 -10.27
CA ILE A 99 20.02 7.51 -9.98
C ILE A 99 19.98 8.05 -8.54
N GLY A 100 19.11 7.52 -7.68
CA GLY A 100 19.03 7.90 -6.26
C GLY A 100 18.57 9.34 -5.99
N CYS A 101 17.88 10.00 -6.92
CA CYS A 101 17.50 11.42 -6.80
C CYS A 101 16.42 11.73 -5.75
N ALA A 102 15.77 10.71 -5.16
CA ALA A 102 14.73 10.84 -4.14
C ALA A 102 13.43 11.57 -4.54
N ASN A 103 13.22 11.94 -5.81
CA ASN A 103 11.94 12.55 -6.26
C ASN A 103 10.72 11.69 -5.89
N CYS A 104 10.84 10.37 -6.06
CA CYS A 104 9.82 9.40 -5.71
C CYS A 104 9.49 9.36 -4.20
N VAL A 105 10.45 9.69 -3.33
CA VAL A 105 10.22 9.82 -1.87
C VAL A 105 9.34 11.04 -1.60
N ASN A 106 9.67 12.18 -2.21
CA ASN A 106 8.93 13.43 -2.03
C ASN A 106 7.53 13.39 -2.65
N ALA A 107 7.35 12.65 -3.74
CA ALA A 107 6.07 12.55 -4.43
C ALA A 107 5.10 11.54 -3.82
N CYS A 108 5.56 10.60 -3.00
CA CYS A 108 4.68 9.59 -2.43
C CYS A 108 3.86 10.19 -1.27
N PRO A 109 2.53 10.31 -1.41
CA PRO A 109 1.70 10.92 -0.37
C PRO A 109 1.59 10.04 0.90
N PHE A 110 1.92 8.76 0.78
CA PHE A 110 1.94 7.78 1.87
C PHE A 110 3.32 7.62 2.52
N GLY A 111 4.36 8.33 2.03
CA GLY A 111 5.70 8.31 2.64
C GLY A 111 6.47 6.98 2.55
N VAL A 112 6.07 6.07 1.67
CA VAL A 112 6.59 4.68 1.62
C VAL A 112 7.99 4.56 1.01
N PRO A 113 8.30 5.12 -0.18
CA PRO A 113 9.61 4.94 -0.79
C PRO A 113 10.72 5.49 0.09
N LYS A 114 11.80 4.72 0.27
CA LYS A 114 13.03 5.17 0.92
C LYS A 114 14.20 5.07 -0.05
N ILE A 115 15.25 5.86 0.17
CA ILE A 115 16.52 5.71 -0.54
C ILE A 115 17.50 4.97 0.36
N ASP A 116 18.05 3.87 -0.14
CA ASP A 116 19.26 3.28 0.41
C ASP A 116 20.46 4.12 -0.05
N LEU A 117 21.08 4.83 0.88
CA LEU A 117 22.19 5.73 0.59
C LEU A 117 23.47 5.01 0.16
N GLN A 118 23.67 3.76 0.58
CA GLN A 118 24.84 2.97 0.20
C GLN A 118 24.67 2.43 -1.22
N ALA A 119 23.50 1.87 -1.53
CA ALA A 119 23.18 1.34 -2.85
C ALA A 119 22.77 2.44 -3.86
N LYS A 120 22.49 3.66 -3.39
CA LYS A 120 21.89 4.78 -4.16
C LYS A 120 20.61 4.35 -4.89
N LEU A 121 19.82 3.52 -4.22
CA LEU A 121 18.67 2.83 -4.82
C LEU A 121 17.41 3.12 -4.03
N GLN A 122 16.31 3.35 -4.74
CA GLN A 122 15.00 3.44 -4.13
C GLN A 122 14.49 2.04 -3.76
N MET A 123 14.09 1.87 -2.50
CA MET A 123 13.53 0.63 -1.95
C MET A 123 12.10 0.87 -1.46
N LYS A 124 11.16 0.01 -1.87
CA LYS A 124 9.75 -0.02 -1.41
C LYS A 124 9.12 -1.37 -1.71
N CYS A 125 8.00 -1.66 -1.06
CA CYS A 125 7.19 -2.83 -1.35
C CYS A 125 6.87 -2.93 -2.86
N ASN A 126 7.08 -4.12 -3.42
CA ASN A 126 6.74 -4.50 -4.79
C ASN A 126 5.62 -5.56 -4.80
N LEU A 127 4.78 -5.60 -3.77
CA LEU A 127 3.74 -6.61 -3.54
C LEU A 127 4.25 -8.06 -3.54
N CYS A 128 5.53 -8.29 -3.23
CA CYS A 128 6.18 -9.59 -3.44
C CYS A 128 5.85 -10.15 -4.83
N TYR A 129 6.07 -9.37 -5.88
CA TYR A 129 5.68 -9.72 -7.25
C TYR A 129 6.22 -11.09 -7.71
N ASP A 130 7.41 -11.45 -7.22
CA ASP A 130 8.04 -12.77 -7.38
C ASP A 130 7.20 -13.93 -6.82
N ARG A 131 6.31 -13.66 -5.87
CA ARG A 131 5.37 -14.62 -5.27
C ARG A 131 3.97 -14.49 -5.85
N THR A 132 3.45 -13.27 -5.90
CA THR A 132 2.07 -13.00 -6.33
C THR A 132 1.83 -13.33 -7.79
N ALA A 133 2.84 -13.21 -8.66
CA ALA A 133 2.76 -13.68 -10.05
C ALA A 133 2.53 -15.19 -10.19
N TYR A 134 2.80 -15.99 -9.15
CA TYR A 134 2.54 -17.43 -9.10
C TYR A 134 1.36 -17.79 -8.19
N GLY A 135 0.52 -16.82 -7.83
CA GLY A 135 -0.65 -17.04 -6.97
C GLY A 135 -0.32 -17.26 -5.49
N LEU A 136 0.92 -16.99 -5.07
CA LEU A 136 1.32 -17.08 -3.67
C LEU A 136 1.13 -15.73 -2.95
N ALA A 137 0.69 -15.77 -1.69
CA ALA A 137 0.51 -14.56 -0.90
C ALA A 137 1.85 -13.87 -0.55
N PRO A 138 1.89 -12.53 -0.43
CA PRO A 138 3.07 -11.79 0.04
C PRO A 138 3.53 -12.24 1.42
N MET A 139 4.85 -12.21 1.65
CA MET A 139 5.45 -12.67 2.92
C MET A 139 4.81 -12.00 4.14
N CYS A 140 4.58 -10.69 4.08
CA CYS A 140 4.02 -9.91 5.18
C CYS A 140 2.61 -10.36 5.59
N ALA A 141 1.76 -10.72 4.62
CA ALA A 141 0.41 -11.21 4.87
C ALA A 141 0.42 -12.65 5.40
N THR A 142 1.35 -13.50 4.92
CA THR A 142 1.44 -14.90 5.37
C THR A 142 1.81 -15.07 6.85
N VAL A 143 2.50 -14.09 7.44
CA VAL A 143 2.99 -14.18 8.83
C VAL A 143 2.21 -13.29 9.81
N CYS A 144 1.25 -12.51 9.34
CA CYS A 144 0.53 -11.57 10.20
C CYS A 144 -0.40 -12.33 11.16
N PRO A 145 -0.10 -12.40 12.47
CA PRO A 145 -0.85 -13.28 13.38
C PRO A 145 -2.27 -12.79 13.66
N THR A 146 -2.52 -11.49 13.50
CA THR A 146 -3.81 -10.86 13.76
C THR A 146 -4.61 -10.58 12.49
N GLY A 147 -4.04 -10.85 11.30
CA GLY A 147 -4.65 -10.50 10.02
C GLY A 147 -4.77 -8.99 9.77
N ALA A 148 -3.92 -8.17 10.40
CA ALA A 148 -3.78 -6.75 10.11
C ALA A 148 -3.29 -6.47 8.67
N LEU A 149 -2.58 -7.44 8.07
CA LEU A 149 -2.29 -7.49 6.64
C LEU A 149 -2.98 -8.73 6.08
N PHE A 150 -4.12 -8.54 5.42
CA PHE A 150 -4.85 -9.61 4.77
C PHE A 150 -4.56 -9.58 3.26
N TYR A 151 -4.34 -10.73 2.62
CA TYR A 151 -4.12 -10.81 1.18
C TYR A 151 -5.15 -11.70 0.51
N GLY A 152 -6.01 -11.12 -0.31
CA GLY A 152 -7.11 -11.83 -0.95
C GLY A 152 -7.99 -10.91 -1.78
N THR A 153 -9.19 -11.37 -2.08
CA THR A 153 -10.23 -10.52 -2.69
C THR A 153 -11.04 -9.81 -1.60
N LEU A 154 -11.81 -8.79 -1.98
CA LEU A 154 -12.70 -8.11 -1.05
C LEU A 154 -13.78 -9.06 -0.53
N GLU A 155 -14.28 -9.96 -1.37
CA GLU A 155 -15.28 -10.96 -1.00
C GLU A 155 -14.72 -11.95 0.04
N GLU A 156 -13.48 -12.40 -0.12
CA GLU A 156 -12.81 -13.25 0.88
C GLU A 156 -12.66 -12.52 2.21
N LEU A 157 -12.26 -11.25 2.20
CA LEU A 157 -12.14 -10.43 3.40
C LEU A 157 -13.51 -10.26 4.09
N GLN A 158 -14.56 -9.95 3.34
CA GLN A 158 -15.91 -9.75 3.86
C GLN A 158 -16.55 -11.06 4.35
N ALA A 159 -16.19 -12.20 3.75
CA ALA A 159 -16.59 -13.51 4.23
C ALA A 159 -15.95 -13.85 5.58
N GLU A 160 -14.66 -13.54 5.76
CA GLU A 160 -13.96 -13.70 7.05
C GLU A 160 -14.42 -12.67 8.09
N ARG A 161 -14.74 -11.45 7.64
CA ARG A 161 -15.04 -10.29 8.48
C ARG A 161 -16.33 -9.60 8.00
N PRO A 162 -17.50 -10.14 8.36
CA PRO A 162 -18.78 -9.58 7.94
C PRO A 162 -18.93 -8.11 8.35
N GLY A 163 -19.37 -7.27 7.42
CA GLY A 163 -19.61 -5.84 7.65
C GLY A 163 -18.37 -4.95 7.56
N VAL A 164 -17.19 -5.51 7.24
CA VAL A 164 -15.99 -4.72 6.99
C VAL A 164 -16.17 -3.83 5.76
N GLN A 165 -15.71 -2.59 5.86
CA GLN A 165 -15.67 -1.63 4.77
C GLN A 165 -14.21 -1.32 4.43
N VAL A 166 -13.95 -0.93 3.19
CA VAL A 166 -12.60 -0.61 2.72
C VAL A 166 -12.55 0.72 1.98
N ALA A 167 -11.42 1.41 2.09
CA ALA A 167 -11.12 2.64 1.36
C ALA A 167 -9.88 2.46 0.50
N ASP A 168 -10.01 2.77 -0.78
CA ASP A 168 -8.99 2.67 -1.83
C ASP A 168 -8.80 3.99 -2.60
N SER A 169 -9.41 5.07 -2.13
CA SER A 169 -9.31 6.40 -2.73
C SER A 169 -9.06 7.46 -1.66
N PHE A 170 -8.00 8.25 -1.84
CA PHE A 170 -7.50 9.20 -0.83
C PHE A 170 -7.31 10.62 -1.40
N ALA A 171 -7.56 11.67 -0.61
CA ALA A 171 -7.48 13.08 -1.03
C ALA A 171 -6.31 13.85 -0.41
N PHE A 172 -5.35 14.30 -1.21
CA PHE A 172 -4.23 15.13 -0.75
C PHE A 172 -4.37 16.53 -1.33
N GLY A 173 -5.04 17.41 -0.58
CA GLY A 173 -5.49 18.71 -1.11
C GLY A 173 -6.52 18.49 -2.21
N ASP A 174 -6.27 19.06 -3.38
CA ASP A 174 -7.16 18.93 -4.55
C ASP A 174 -6.91 17.66 -5.38
N VAL A 175 -5.93 16.84 -4.98
CA VAL A 175 -5.53 15.62 -5.71
C VAL A 175 -6.18 14.40 -5.10
N VAL A 176 -6.80 13.57 -5.93
CA VAL A 176 -7.36 12.27 -5.56
C VAL A 176 -6.40 11.17 -6.03
N VAL A 177 -6.10 10.22 -5.16
CA VAL A 177 -5.22 9.09 -5.45
C VAL A 177 -5.97 7.80 -5.18
N SER A 178 -6.28 7.06 -6.25
CA SER A 178 -6.78 5.70 -6.18
C SER A 178 -5.62 4.71 -5.94
N THR A 179 -5.88 3.60 -5.28
CA THR A 179 -4.84 2.68 -4.79
C THR A 179 -5.22 1.22 -4.96
N GLY A 180 -4.29 0.39 -5.43
CA GLY A 180 -4.51 -1.06 -5.49
C GLY A 180 -4.51 -1.75 -4.13
N VAL A 181 -3.86 -1.19 -3.11
CA VAL A 181 -3.95 -1.65 -1.70
C VAL A 181 -4.97 -0.80 -0.98
N ALA A 182 -5.89 -1.43 -0.26
CA ALA A 182 -6.97 -0.74 0.43
C ALA A 182 -6.78 -0.75 1.95
N MET A 183 -7.35 0.25 2.63
CA MET A 183 -7.42 0.27 4.09
C MET A 183 -8.80 -0.16 4.56
N VAL A 184 -8.84 -1.04 5.57
CA VAL A 184 -10.06 -1.38 6.30
C VAL A 184 -10.51 -0.18 7.12
N VAL A 185 -11.77 0.20 6.92
CA VAL A 185 -12.46 1.24 7.68
C VAL A 185 -13.26 0.57 8.79
N PRO A 186 -13.06 0.95 10.08
CA PRO A 186 -13.85 0.41 11.18
C PRO A 186 -15.35 0.67 10.95
N ALA A 187 -16.20 -0.34 11.14
CA ALA A 187 -17.63 -0.28 10.86
C ALA A 187 -18.39 0.78 11.68
N ASP A 188 -17.85 1.19 12.84
CA ASP A 188 -18.36 2.23 13.73
C ASP A 188 -17.84 3.64 13.39
N LYS A 189 -16.85 3.75 12.48
CA LYS A 189 -16.16 5.00 12.12
C LYS A 189 -16.15 5.23 10.62
N VAL A 190 -17.33 5.25 10.00
CA VAL A 190 -17.53 5.82 8.65
C VAL A 190 -17.41 7.35 8.72
N GLN A 191 -16.28 7.85 9.22
CA GLN A 191 -15.99 9.27 9.36
C GLN A 191 -14.53 9.52 9.04
N TRP A 192 -14.32 10.56 8.24
CA TRP A 192 -13.04 11.17 8.02
C TRP A 192 -12.49 11.83 9.30
N PRO A 193 -11.18 11.73 9.59
CA PRO A 193 -10.18 10.91 8.93
C PRO A 193 -10.15 9.47 9.48
N VAL A 194 -9.76 8.50 8.65
CA VAL A 194 -9.52 7.10 9.08
C VAL A 194 -8.22 6.98 9.89
N PRO A 195 -7.96 5.85 10.60
CA PRO A 195 -6.74 5.68 11.38
C PRO A 195 -5.47 6.00 10.58
N GLY A 196 -4.54 6.73 11.19
CA GLY A 196 -3.37 7.29 10.51
C GLY A 196 -3.57 8.71 9.95
N GLY A 197 -4.74 9.32 10.15
CA GLY A 197 -5.04 10.67 9.67
C GLY A 197 -5.26 10.73 8.16
N LEU A 198 -5.50 9.57 7.54
CA LEU A 198 -5.56 9.47 6.10
C LEU A 198 -6.86 10.05 5.55
N PRO A 199 -6.76 10.87 4.50
CA PRO A 199 -7.89 11.52 3.89
C PRO A 199 -8.67 10.57 2.97
N VAL A 200 -9.75 9.90 3.43
CA VAL A 200 -10.59 8.98 2.62
C VAL A 200 -11.69 9.65 1.78
N VAL A 201 -11.77 9.26 0.52
CA VAL A 201 -12.71 9.81 -0.46
C VAL A 201 -13.82 8.83 -0.77
N GLU A 202 -13.47 7.56 -0.95
CA GLU A 202 -14.43 6.52 -1.27
C GLU A 202 -14.32 5.39 -0.25
N VAL A 203 -15.49 4.83 0.13
CA VAL A 203 -15.61 3.64 0.96
C VAL A 203 -16.49 2.65 0.22
N ASN A 204 -15.97 1.47 -0.08
CA ASN A 204 -16.63 0.45 -0.93
C ASN A 204 -17.16 1.05 -2.26
N GLY A 205 -16.39 1.96 -2.88
CA GLY A 205 -16.78 2.67 -4.11
C GLY A 205 -17.88 3.73 -3.96
N VAL A 206 -18.24 4.09 -2.73
CA VAL A 206 -19.19 5.17 -2.43
C VAL A 206 -18.41 6.41 -1.99
N ASP A 207 -18.60 7.55 -2.67
CA ASP A 207 -18.02 8.84 -2.29
C ASP A 207 -18.54 9.27 -0.90
N VAL A 208 -17.63 9.58 0.01
CA VAL A 208 -17.88 9.97 1.41
C VAL A 208 -17.33 11.36 1.76
N ARG A 209 -16.95 12.17 0.76
CA ARG A 209 -16.50 13.55 0.95
C ARG A 209 -17.60 14.50 1.44
#